data_AF-A0A841LE52-F1
#
_entry.id   AF-A0A841LE52-F1
#
_cell.length_a   1.000
_cell.length_b   1.000
_cell.length_c   1.000
_cell.angle_alpha   90.00
_cell.angle_beta   90.00
_cell.angle_gamma   90.00
#
_symmetry.space_group_name_H-M   'P 1'
#
loop_
_entity.id
_entity.type
_entity.pdbx_description
1 polymer ?
#
loop_
_entity_poly.entity_id
_entity_poly.type
_entity_poly.pdbx_seq_one_letter_code
_entity_poly.pdbx_strand_id
1 'polypeptide(L)'
;MQNQQQPTRGSKTVAVIISAVVVIGLVWFFFGGGAEKQAANQMATIENQVAEDAVKQYEIAKSGGDKTEIYVHAGLVSAAYLQAKDSVNYKKWKEIEKADAKAAGVTK
;
A
#
# COMPACT_ATOMS: atom_id res chain seq x y z
N MET A 1 30.92 -57.39 -34.00
CA MET A 1 31.33 -55.99 -33.84
C MET A 1 30.09 -55.12 -33.86
N GLN A 2 29.57 -54.69 -32.72
CA GLN A 2 28.58 -53.63 -32.66
C GLN A 2 28.97 -52.65 -31.55
N ASN A 3 29.04 -51.40 -31.98
CA ASN A 3 29.76 -50.28 -31.41
C ASN A 3 28.97 -49.70 -30.24
N GLN A 4 29.49 -49.82 -29.01
CA GLN A 4 28.90 -49.16 -27.84
C GLN A 4 29.26 -47.67 -27.87
N GLN A 5 28.31 -46.82 -28.32
CA GLN A 5 28.40 -45.38 -28.12
C GLN A 5 28.13 -45.06 -26.65
N GLN A 6 29.16 -44.62 -25.92
CA GLN A 6 29.04 -44.11 -24.57
C GLN A 6 28.27 -42.78 -24.56
N PRO A 7 27.36 -42.54 -23.60
CA PRO A 7 26.66 -41.26 -23.50
C PRO A 7 27.64 -40.17 -23.05
N THR A 8 27.85 -39.16 -23.90
CA THR A 8 28.71 -38.01 -23.60
C THR A 8 28.14 -37.24 -22.40
N ARG A 9 28.91 -37.20 -21.29
CA ARG A 9 28.55 -36.50 -20.03
C ARG A 9 28.11 -35.03 -20.23
N GLY A 10 28.56 -34.37 -21.31
CA GLY A 10 28.21 -32.99 -21.62
C GLY A 10 26.74 -32.76 -21.99
N SER A 11 26.05 -33.73 -22.61
CA SER A 11 24.66 -33.55 -23.05
C SER A 11 23.67 -33.41 -21.88
N LYS A 12 23.86 -34.21 -20.82
CA LYS A 12 22.96 -34.22 -19.66
C LYS A 12 23.12 -32.96 -18.81
N THR A 13 24.35 -32.49 -18.60
CA THR A 13 24.62 -31.28 -17.82
C THR A 13 24.09 -30.02 -18.51
N VAL A 14 24.25 -29.93 -19.83
CA VAL A 14 23.71 -28.81 -20.62
C VAL A 14 22.18 -28.80 -20.60
N ALA A 15 21.53 -29.96 -20.74
CA ALA A 15 20.07 -30.07 -20.66
C ALA A 15 19.52 -29.62 -19.29
N VAL A 16 20.20 -30.00 -18.19
CA VAL A 16 19.80 -29.61 -16.83
C VAL A 16 19.92 -28.10 -16.63
N ILE A 17 21.02 -27.48 -17.07
CA ILE A 17 21.21 -26.02 -16.92
C ILE A 17 20.13 -25.25 -17.69
N ILE A 18 19.82 -25.65 -18.93
CA ILE A 18 18.77 -25.00 -19.73
C ILE A 18 17.42 -25.13 -19.03
N SER A 19 17.08 -26.31 -18.51
CA SER A 19 15.83 -26.50 -17.78
C SER A 19 15.74 -25.63 -16.52
N ALA A 20 16.83 -25.47 -15.77
CA ALA A 20 16.88 -24.62 -14.60
C ALA A 20 16.68 -23.13 -14.95
N VAL A 21 17.32 -22.64 -16.02
CA VAL A 21 17.16 -21.26 -16.49
C VAL A 21 15.73 -20.99 -16.95
N VAL A 22 15.10 -21.94 -17.66
CA VAL A 22 13.70 -21.82 -18.08
C VAL A 22 12.77 -21.77 -16.86
N VAL A 23 12.96 -22.65 -15.87
CA VAL A 23 12.15 -22.64 -14.64
C VAL A 23 12.33 -21.33 -13.88
N ILE A 24 13.56 -20.84 -13.73
CA ILE A 24 13.82 -19.55 -13.06
C ILE A 24 13.19 -18.40 -13.83
N GLY A 25 13.30 -18.40 -15.16
CA GLY A 25 12.66 -17.41 -16.03
C GLY A 25 11.13 -17.45 -15.94
N LEU A 26 10.53 -18.63 -15.85
CA LEU A 26 9.09 -18.80 -15.64
C LEU A 26 8.68 -18.31 -14.24
N VAL A 27 9.42 -18.66 -13.18
CA VAL A 27 9.16 -18.14 -11.84
C VAL A 27 9.24 -16.62 -11.83
N TRP A 28 10.26 -16.02 -12.46
CA TRP A 28 10.37 -14.57 -12.56
C TRP A 28 9.24 -13.94 -13.39
N PHE A 29 8.85 -14.56 -14.51
CA PHE A 29 7.75 -14.10 -15.35
C PHE A 29 6.38 -14.17 -14.65
N PHE A 30 6.10 -15.27 -13.94
CA PHE A 30 4.82 -15.50 -13.27
C PHE A 30 4.71 -14.84 -11.89
N PHE A 31 5.82 -14.71 -11.14
CA PHE A 31 5.80 -14.17 -9.77
C PHE A 31 6.44 -12.78 -9.62
N GLY A 32 7.38 -12.39 -10.50
CA GLY A 32 8.15 -11.15 -10.36
C GLY A 32 7.45 -9.88 -10.88
N GLY A 33 6.64 -9.96 -11.95
CA GLY A 33 6.08 -8.76 -12.61
C GLY A 33 4.68 -8.31 -12.14
N GLY A 34 3.98 -9.13 -11.35
CA GLY A 34 2.56 -8.92 -11.01
C GLY A 34 2.27 -8.54 -9.55
N ALA A 35 3.11 -8.96 -8.61
CA ALA A 35 2.90 -8.73 -7.18
C ALA A 35 2.93 -7.25 -6.80
N GLU A 36 3.76 -6.45 -7.49
CA GLU A 36 3.98 -5.03 -7.20
C GLU A 36 2.76 -4.17 -7.57
N LYS A 37 2.11 -4.45 -8.69
CA LYS A 37 0.89 -3.73 -9.11
C LYS A 37 -0.30 -4.08 -8.24
N GLN A 38 -0.42 -5.33 -7.81
CA GLN A 38 -1.49 -5.75 -6.90
C GLN A 38 -1.28 -5.16 -5.50
N ALA A 39 -0.04 -5.08 -5.02
CA ALA A 39 0.30 -4.39 -3.77
C ALA A 39 0.00 -2.89 -3.85
N ALA A 40 0.35 -2.20 -4.94
CA ALA A 40 0.07 -0.78 -5.11
C ALA A 40 -1.44 -0.46 -5.14
N ASN A 41 -2.24 -1.27 -5.83
CA ASN A 41 -3.70 -1.10 -5.86
C ASN A 41 -4.36 -1.43 -4.51
N GLN A 42 -3.85 -2.44 -3.79
CA GLN A 42 -4.29 -2.72 -2.43
C GLN A 42 -3.94 -1.58 -1.48
N MET A 43 -2.74 -0.99 -1.59
CA MET A 43 -2.35 0.16 -0.78
C MET A 43 -3.24 1.38 -1.01
N ALA A 44 -3.53 1.73 -2.26
CA ALA A 44 -4.46 2.84 -2.56
C ALA A 44 -5.87 2.61 -1.99
N THR A 45 -6.33 1.36 -1.95
CA THR A 45 -7.62 0.99 -1.34
C THR A 45 -7.57 1.10 0.19
N ILE A 46 -6.48 0.65 0.81
CA ILE A 46 -6.26 0.72 2.27
C ILE A 46 -6.16 2.17 2.75
N GLU A 47 -5.43 3.02 2.02
CA GLU A 47 -5.26 4.43 2.38
C GLU A 47 -6.61 5.17 2.42
N ASN A 48 -7.50 4.89 1.46
CA ASN A 48 -8.86 5.44 1.47
C ASN A 48 -9.69 4.92 2.65
N GLN A 49 -9.57 3.64 3.01
CA GLN A 49 -10.30 3.07 4.16
C GLN A 49 -9.83 3.69 5.49
N VAL A 50 -8.53 3.91 5.66
CA VAL A 50 -7.98 4.58 6.85
C VAL A 50 -8.51 6.00 6.98
N ALA A 51 -8.61 6.73 5.86
CA ALA A 51 -9.19 8.07 5.87
C ALA A 51 -10.66 8.07 6.29
N GLU A 52 -11.47 7.13 5.79
CA GLU A 52 -12.88 7.02 6.22
C GLU A 52 -13.03 6.60 7.68
N ASP A 53 -12.18 5.72 8.19
CA ASP A 53 -12.21 5.35 9.61
C ASP A 53 -11.77 6.51 10.52
N ALA A 54 -10.83 7.34 10.07
CA ALA A 54 -10.51 8.58 10.76
C ALA A 54 -11.72 9.53 10.81
N VAL A 55 -12.51 9.62 9.72
CA VAL A 55 -13.74 10.44 9.70
C VAL A 55 -14.74 9.94 10.73
N LYS A 56 -14.96 8.63 10.84
CA LYS A 56 -15.86 8.05 11.86
C LYS A 56 -15.40 8.39 13.27
N GLN A 57 -14.09 8.32 13.53
CA GLN A 57 -13.53 8.69 14.84
C GLN A 57 -13.73 10.17 15.14
N TYR A 58 -13.57 11.05 14.15
CA TYR A 58 -13.90 12.45 14.29
C TYR A 58 -15.39 12.66 14.62
N GLU A 59 -16.31 11.98 13.95
CA GLU A 59 -17.75 12.11 14.25
C GLU A 59 -18.09 11.62 15.67
N ILE A 60 -17.42 10.58 16.16
CA ILE A 60 -17.55 10.14 17.56
C ILE A 60 -17.03 11.23 18.51
N ALA A 61 -15.82 11.75 18.27
CA ALA A 61 -15.25 12.84 19.07
C ALA A 61 -16.14 14.08 19.03
N LYS A 62 -16.76 14.40 17.90
CA LYS A 62 -17.69 15.52 17.76
C LYS A 62 -18.98 15.33 18.56
N SER A 63 -19.41 14.08 18.74
CA SER A 63 -20.64 13.76 19.47
C SER A 63 -20.49 13.81 21.00
N GLY A 64 -19.28 13.59 21.52
CA GLY A 64 -19.09 13.45 22.97
C GLY A 64 -17.72 13.84 23.53
N GLY A 65 -16.74 14.15 22.68
CA GLY A 65 -15.40 14.57 23.06
C GLY A 65 -15.30 16.08 23.34
N ASP A 66 -14.18 16.48 23.94
CA ASP A 66 -13.91 17.89 24.17
C ASP A 66 -13.37 18.58 22.91
N LYS A 67 -13.29 19.91 22.93
CA LYS A 67 -12.88 20.69 21.75
C LYS A 67 -11.46 20.35 21.28
N THR A 68 -10.57 20.00 22.19
CA THR A 68 -9.19 19.61 21.87
C THR A 68 -9.18 18.23 21.22
N GLU A 69 -9.96 17.29 21.73
CA GLU A 69 -10.15 15.96 21.15
C GLU A 69 -10.71 16.06 19.71
N ILE A 70 -11.76 16.86 19.52
CA ILE A 70 -12.34 17.12 18.18
C ILE A 70 -11.27 17.66 17.22
N TYR A 71 -10.50 18.65 17.65
CA TYR A 71 -9.40 19.21 16.85
C TYR A 71 -8.34 18.16 16.49
N VAL A 72 -7.90 17.35 17.46
CA VAL A 72 -6.90 16.30 17.23
C VAL A 72 -7.42 15.30 16.19
N HIS A 73 -8.68 14.88 16.32
CA HIS A 73 -9.28 13.97 15.35
C HIS A 73 -9.45 14.61 13.96
N ALA A 74 -9.80 15.89 13.85
CA ALA A 74 -9.84 16.60 12.57
C ALA A 74 -8.44 16.66 11.90
N GLY A 75 -7.39 16.79 12.70
CA GLY A 75 -5.99 16.70 12.24
C GLY A 75 -5.62 15.30 11.75
N LEU A 76 -6.05 14.25 12.45
CA LEU A 76 -5.86 12.85 12.02
C LEU A 76 -6.55 12.57 10.69
N VAL A 77 -7.76 13.08 10.48
CA VAL A 77 -8.47 12.94 9.21
C VAL A 77 -7.72 13.64 8.08
N SER A 78 -7.24 14.86 8.32
CA SER A 78 -6.43 15.60 7.34
C SER A 78 -5.15 14.84 6.98
N ALA A 79 -4.44 14.29 7.97
CA ALA A 79 -3.24 13.49 7.73
C ALA A 79 -3.54 12.21 6.92
N ALA A 80 -4.66 11.54 7.19
CA ALA A 80 -5.05 10.33 6.48
C ALA A 80 -5.38 10.61 4.99
N TYR A 81 -6.13 11.68 4.69
CA TYR A 81 -6.37 12.07 3.29
C TYR A 81 -5.09 12.53 2.57
N LEU A 82 -4.15 13.15 3.29
CA LEU A 82 -2.84 13.49 2.74
C LEU A 82 -2.06 12.22 2.37
N GLN A 83 -2.05 11.21 3.24
CA GLN A 83 -1.42 9.91 2.97
C GLN A 83 -2.06 9.20 1.77
N ALA A 84 -3.39 9.25 1.66
CA ALA A 84 -4.15 8.72 0.53
C ALA A 84 -4.00 9.53 -0.78
N LYS A 85 -3.21 10.62 -0.77
CA LYS A 85 -3.02 11.54 -1.90
C LYS A 85 -4.33 12.16 -2.42
N ASP A 86 -5.37 12.22 -1.58
CA ASP A 86 -6.64 12.86 -1.89
C ASP A 86 -6.59 14.34 -1.54
N SER A 87 -6.12 15.14 -2.50
CA SER A 87 -5.98 16.59 -2.32
C SER A 87 -7.30 17.33 -2.10
N VAL A 88 -8.43 16.79 -2.56
CA VAL A 88 -9.74 17.44 -2.45
C VAL A 88 -10.25 17.31 -1.02
N ASN A 89 -10.26 16.08 -0.50
CA ASN A 89 -10.68 15.83 0.87
C ASN A 89 -9.68 16.38 1.89
N TYR A 90 -8.37 16.32 1.60
CA TYR A 90 -7.35 16.97 2.43
C TYR A 90 -7.66 18.46 2.64
N LYS A 91 -7.89 19.21 1.57
CA LYS A 91 -8.19 20.65 1.67
C LYS A 91 -9.46 20.91 2.48
N LYS A 92 -10.52 20.13 2.23
CA LYS A 92 -11.78 20.24 2.99
C LYS A 92 -11.55 20.01 4.49
N TRP A 93 -10.83 18.96 4.85
CA TRP A 93 -10.59 18.61 6.25
C TRP A 93 -9.59 19.54 6.94
N LYS A 94 -8.64 20.11 6.21
CA LYS A 94 -7.78 21.18 6.75
C LYS A 94 -8.57 22.42 7.16
N GLU A 95 -9.63 22.77 6.46
CA GLU A 95 -10.48 23.90 6.86
C GLU A 95 -11.32 23.56 8.10
N ILE A 96 -11.80 22.32 8.23
CA ILE A 96 -12.48 21.83 9.43
C ILE A 96 -11.51 21.84 10.63
N GLU A 97 -10.30 21.29 10.47
CA GLU A 97 -9.26 21.29 11.49
C GLU A 97 -8.95 22.71 11.98
N LYS A 98 -8.85 23.70 11.08
CA LYS A 98 -8.64 25.11 11.48
C LYS A 98 -9.80 25.68 12.29
N ALA A 99 -11.04 25.36 11.92
CA ALA A 99 -12.22 25.80 12.65
C ALA A 99 -12.24 25.19 14.06
N ASP A 100 -11.92 23.90 14.18
CA ASP A 100 -11.88 23.18 15.44
C ASP A 100 -10.69 23.61 16.31
N ALA A 101 -9.53 23.89 15.71
CA ALA A 101 -8.38 24.47 16.41
C ALA A 101 -8.73 25.81 17.07
N LYS A 102 -9.50 26.65 16.37
CA LYS A 102 -10.02 27.92 16.91
C LYS A 102 -11.00 27.68 18.04
N ALA A 103 -11.90 26.70 17.91
CA ALA A 103 -12.84 26.34 18.97
C ALA A 103 -12.12 25.82 20.22
N ALA A 104 -11.04 25.06 20.04
CA ALA A 104 -10.19 24.49 21.08
C ALA A 104 -9.22 25.51 21.71
N GLY A 105 -9.10 26.72 21.14
CA GLY A 105 -8.15 27.72 21.64
C GLY A 105 -6.68 27.38 21.34
N VAL A 106 -6.41 26.49 20.38
CA VAL A 106 -5.05 26.02 20.01
C VAL A 106 -4.42 26.93 18.94
N THR A 107 -4.93 28.16 18.77
CA THR A 107 -4.42 29.10 17.78
C THR A 107 -3.03 29.62 18.18
N LYS A 108 -2.02 29.31 17.35
CA LYS A 108 -0.85 30.19 17.17
C LYS A 108 -1.04 31.03 15.92
#